data_AF-A0A502G5N1-F1
#
_entry.id   AF-A0A502G5N1-F1
#
_cell.length_a   1.000
_cell.length_b   1.000
_cell.length_c   1.000
_cell.angle_alpha   90.00
_cell.angle_beta   90.00
_cell.angle_gamma   90.00
#
_symmetry.space_group_name_H-M   'P 1'
#
loop_
_entity.id
_entity.type
_entity.pdbx_description
1 polymer ?
#
loop_
_entity_poly.entity_id
_entity_poly.type
_entity_poly.pdbx_seq_one_letter_code
_entity_poly.pdbx_strand_id
1 'polypeptide(L)' 'MQPEPAVLANAPRCLAQTRSGTACRSPRVRGRNRCRMHGGAKGSGAPRGNQNALKHGLRTAEMRKLRSMLRDYGK' A
#
# COMPACT_ATOMS: atom_id res chain seq x y z
N MET A 1 -30.11 -7.22 13.28
CA MET A 1 -28.92 -6.93 12.42
C MET A 1 -28.91 -7.95 11.31
N GLN A 2 -28.95 -7.52 10.05
CA GLN A 2 -28.90 -8.47 8.93
C GLN A 2 -27.51 -9.12 8.85
N PRO A 3 -27.42 -10.41 8.51
CA PRO A 3 -26.12 -11.06 8.34
C PRO A 3 -25.35 -10.43 7.19
N GLU A 4 -24.02 -10.37 7.31
CA GLU A 4 -23.15 -9.96 6.22
C GLU A 4 -23.37 -10.87 5.00
N PRO A 5 -23.41 -10.31 3.77
CA PRO A 5 -23.56 -11.13 2.57
C PRO A 5 -22.35 -12.08 2.44
N ALA A 6 -22.60 -13.31 1.98
CA ALA A 6 -21.60 -14.39 1.92
C ALA A 6 -20.30 -13.98 1.19
N VAL A 7 -20.41 -13.11 0.18
CA VAL A 7 -19.26 -12.58 -0.56
C VAL A 7 -18.30 -11.80 0.34
N LEU A 8 -18.82 -11.00 1.27
CA LEU A 8 -18.03 -10.21 2.21
C LEU A 8 -17.54 -11.06 3.40
N ALA A 9 -18.32 -12.06 3.80
CA ALA A 9 -17.93 -13.03 4.81
C ALA A 9 -16.72 -13.89 4.37
N ASN A 10 -16.68 -14.31 3.10
CA ASN A 10 -15.60 -15.14 2.54
C ASN A 10 -14.41 -14.33 2.00
N ALA A 11 -14.53 -13.00 1.94
CA ALA A 11 -13.43 -12.16 1.46
C ALA A 11 -12.25 -12.15 2.45
N PRO A 12 -10.99 -12.17 1.96
CA PRO A 12 -9.83 -12.03 2.83
C PRO A 12 -9.85 -10.69 3.59
N ARG A 13 -9.32 -10.69 4.81
CA ARG A 13 -9.38 -9.55 5.73
C ARG A 13 -8.27 -8.53 5.44
N CYS A 14 -8.51 -7.27 5.78
CA CYS A 14 -7.58 -6.16 5.55
C CYS A 14 -6.29 -6.25 6.38
N LEU A 15 -6.41 -6.61 7.66
CA LEU A 15 -5.31 -6.79 8.60
C LEU A 15 -4.40 -5.57 8.80
N ALA A 16 -4.79 -4.37 8.36
CA ALA A 16 -4.10 -3.14 8.78
C ALA A 16 -4.28 -2.95 10.29
N GLN A 17 -3.26 -2.41 10.96
CA GLN A 17 -3.37 -2.05 12.37
C GLN A 17 -4.39 -0.93 12.53
N THR A 18 -5.38 -1.15 13.40
CA THR A 18 -6.38 -0.16 13.76
C THR A 18 -5.84 0.79 14.84
N ARG A 19 -6.55 1.89 15.12
CA ARG A 19 -6.19 2.82 16.20
C ARG A 19 -6.12 2.14 17.58
N SER A 20 -6.87 1.07 17.78
CA SER A 20 -6.86 0.26 19.01
C SER A 20 -5.74 -0.79 19.03
N GLY A 21 -4.81 -0.78 18.07
CA GLY A 21 -3.68 -1.71 17.99
C GLY A 21 -4.00 -3.10 17.42
N THR A 22 -5.28 -3.43 17.22
CA THR A 22 -5.72 -4.73 16.68
C THR A 22 -5.78 -4.75 15.15
N ALA A 23 -5.79 -5.94 14.55
CA ALA A 23 -5.88 -6.11 13.11
C ALA A 23 -7.29 -5.81 12.55
N CYS A 24 -7.36 -5.09 11.44
CA CYS A 24 -8.61 -4.75 10.78
C CYS A 24 -9.32 -5.99 10.21
N ARG A 25 -10.56 -6.22 10.67
CA ARG A 25 -11.43 -7.34 10.26
C ARG A 25 -12.32 -7.04 9.04
N SER A 26 -12.28 -5.82 8.51
CA SER A 26 -13.05 -5.49 7.30
C SER A 26 -12.54 -6.28 6.09
N PRO A 27 -13.43 -6.67 5.16
CA PRO A 27 -13.02 -7.33 3.92
C PRO A 27 -12.11 -6.42 3.09
N ARG A 28 -11.05 -6.98 2.51
CA ARG A 28 -10.17 -6.24 1.60
C ARG A 28 -10.88 -5.98 0.26
N VAL A 29 -10.54 -4.89 -0.40
CA VAL A 29 -11.07 -4.61 -1.74
C VAL A 29 -10.51 -5.64 -2.72
N ARG A 30 -11.33 -6.15 -3.65
CA ARG A 30 -10.91 -7.12 -4.67
C ARG A 30 -9.67 -6.61 -5.41
N GLY A 31 -8.62 -7.44 -5.49
CA GLY A 31 -7.34 -7.07 -6.13
C GLY A 31 -6.45 -6.10 -5.34
N ARG A 32 -6.79 -5.79 -4.08
CA ARG A 32 -6.00 -4.95 -3.18
C ARG A 32 -5.70 -5.69 -1.89
N ASN A 33 -4.67 -5.26 -1.17
CA ASN A 33 -4.28 -5.86 0.11
C ASN A 33 -5.06 -5.31 1.32
N ARG A 34 -5.77 -4.17 1.16
CA ARG A 34 -6.41 -3.44 2.26
C ARG A 34 -7.89 -3.17 1.97
N CYS A 35 -8.67 -2.88 3.02
CA CYS A 35 -10.06 -2.45 2.90
C CYS A 35 -10.14 -0.99 2.42
N ARG A 36 -11.35 -0.56 2.05
CA ARG A 36 -11.62 0.82 1.59
C ARG A 36 -11.09 1.89 2.55
N MET A 37 -11.19 1.66 3.86
CA MET A 37 -10.77 2.60 4.91
C MET A 37 -9.25 2.64 5.15
N HIS A 38 -8.53 1.58 4.81
CA HIS A 38 -7.08 1.46 5.06
C HIS A 38 -6.27 1.49 3.75
N GLY A 39 -6.69 2.30 2.77
CA GLY A 39 -5.96 2.52 1.51
C GLY A 39 -6.28 1.54 0.37
N GLY A 40 -7.39 0.80 0.47
CA GLY A 40 -7.89 -0.06 -0.62
C GLY A 40 -8.87 0.63 -1.56
N ALA A 41 -9.26 1.88 -1.32
CA ALA A 41 -10.22 2.59 -2.16
C ALA A 41 -9.65 2.89 -3.56
N LYS A 42 -10.53 3.04 -4.55
CA LYS A 42 -10.13 3.51 -5.89
C LYS A 42 -9.44 4.87 -5.75
N GLY A 43 -8.28 5.03 -6.38
CA GLY A 43 -7.47 6.25 -6.23
C GLY A 43 -6.70 6.37 -4.92
N SER A 44 -6.68 5.34 -4.06
CA SER A 44 -5.78 5.32 -2.90
C SER A 44 -4.31 5.20 -3.33
N GLY A 45 -3.45 5.95 -2.65
CA GLY A 45 -2.02 6.04 -2.94
C GLY A 45 -1.66 7.26 -3.77
N ALA A 46 -0.36 7.57 -3.85
CA ALA A 46 0.12 8.66 -4.67
C ALA A 46 -0.04 8.32 -6.17
N PRO A 47 -0.42 9.30 -7.02
CA PRO A 47 -0.41 9.10 -8.46
C PRO A 47 1.02 8.82 -8.96
N ARG A 48 1.13 8.15 -10.10
CA ARG A 48 2.42 7.94 -10.76
C ARG A 48 3.05 9.30 -11.07
N GLY A 49 4.33 9.46 -10.73
CA GLY A 49 5.05 10.73 -10.93
C GLY A 49 4.78 11.82 -9.88
N ASN A 50 4.08 11.52 -8.78
CA ASN A 50 3.87 12.49 -7.71
C ASN A 50 5.21 12.98 -7.11
N GLN A 51 5.47 14.28 -7.17
CA GLN A 51 6.66 14.92 -6.60
C GLN A 51 6.39 15.57 -5.23
N ASN A 52 5.14 15.62 -4.75
CA ASN A 52 4.80 16.30 -3.48
C ASN A 52 5.46 15.67 -2.25
N ALA A 53 5.79 14.38 -2.30
CA ALA A 53 6.50 13.67 -1.24
C ALA A 53 8.04 13.66 -1.46
N LEU A 54 8.53 14.26 -2.54
CA LEU A 54 9.96 14.33 -2.84
C LEU A 54 10.60 15.36 -1.93
N LYS A 55 11.61 14.94 -1.16
CA LYS A 55 12.35 15.83 -0.25
C LYS A 55 13.72 16.21 -0.79
N HIS A 56 14.62 15.22 -0.94
CA HIS A 56 16.02 15.45 -1.29
C HIS A 56 16.50 14.60 -2.48
N GLY A 57 15.61 13.91 -3.21
CA GLY A 57 15.98 13.12 -4.40
C GLY A 57 16.72 11.80 -4.16
N LEU A 58 17.49 11.66 -3.07
CA LEU A 58 18.37 10.50 -2.85
C LEU A 58 17.69 9.11 -2.80
N ARG A 59 16.36 9.05 -2.66
CA ARG A 59 15.58 7.80 -2.64
C ARG A 59 14.70 7.60 -3.88
N THR A 60 14.86 8.41 -4.92
CA THR A 60 14.16 8.19 -6.19
C THR A 60 14.65 6.91 -6.88
N ALA A 61 13.92 6.47 -7.90
CA ALA A 61 14.29 5.28 -8.66
C ALA A 61 15.61 5.50 -9.42
N GLU A 62 15.83 6.70 -9.96
CA GLU A 62 17.03 7.10 -10.69
C GLU A 62 18.26 7.06 -9.78
N MET A 63 18.17 7.65 -8.59
CA MET A 63 19.28 7.65 -7.61
C MET A 63 19.57 6.24 -7.08
N ARG A 64 18.54 5.40 -6.91
CA ARG A 64 18.75 3.98 -6.58
C ARG A 64 19.50 3.24 -7.69
N LYS A 65 19.14 3.49 -8.96
CA LYS A 65 19.81 2.88 -10.12
C LYS A 65 21.26 3.34 -10.23
N LEU A 66 21.52 4.64 -10.11
CA LEU A 66 22.87 5.21 -10.11
C LEU A 66 23.76 4.58 -9.03
N ARG A 67 23.25 4.48 -7.79
CA ARG A 67 23.97 3.86 -6.68
C ARG A 67 24.27 2.37 -6.91
N SER A 68 23.39 1.65 -7.60
CA SER A 68 23.67 0.25 -8.00
C SER A 68 24.81 0.21 -9.00
N MET A 69 24.71 0.99 -10.09
CA MET A 69 25.74 1.03 -11.14
C MET A 69 27.13 1.38 -10.59
N LEU A 70 27.22 2.37 -9.70
CA LEU A 70 28.50 2.74 -9.06
C LEU A 70 29.07 1.63 -8.19
N ARG A 71 28.22 0.86 -7.49
CA ARG A 71 28.66 -0.30 -6.70
C ARG A 71 29.16 -1.44 -7.59
N ASP A 72 28.48 -1.68 -8.70
CA ASP A 72 28.85 -2.75 -9.63
C ASP A 72 30.12 -2.40 -10.40
N TYR A 73 30.33 -1.13 -10.75
CA TYR A 73 31.57 -0.64 -11.39
C TYR A 73 32.80 -0.71 -10.49
N GLY A 74 32.62 -0.65 -9.17
CA GLY A 74 33.71 -0.72 -8.19
C GLY A 74 34.11 -2.14 -7.79
N LYS A 75 33.52 -3.18 -8.40
CA LYS A 75 33.96 -4.57 -8.28
C LYS A 75 34.98 -4.90 -9.36
#